data_AF-A0A1S3TX46-F1
#
_entry.id   AF-A0A1S3TX46-F1
#
_cell.length_a   1.000
_cell.length_b   1.000
_cell.length_c   1.000
_cell.angle_alpha   90.00
_cell.angle_beta   90.00
_cell.angle_gamma   90.00
#
_symmetry.space_group_name_H-M   'P 1'
#
loop_
_entity.id
_entity.type
_entity.pdbx_description
1 polymer ?
#
loop_
_entity_poly.entity_id
_entity_poly.type
_entity_poly.pdbx_seq_one_letter_code
_entity_poly.pdbx_strand_id
1 'polypeptide(L)'
;MDLNSSPSNNTIAVNGTIPVASTFAGATAPLENHPPANGSGDRKPIALWPGMYHSPVTTALWEARGQIFERLLDPPRDAPPQSELLTRTPSQSRTSILYNFSSDFVLREQYRDPWNEVRIGKLLEDLDALAGTISVKHCSDEASTTRPLIVVTASVDKIVLKKPISVNVDLKIVGSVIWVGHSSIEIQLEVTQSNEEGNDSDSVALTANFIFVARDSKTGKAAPVNRLLPETAQEKVLFEQAEARSNLRKRKRGGEKKEFENGEKNRLKALLAEGRIFCDMPALADRDSILLKDTSLENALICQPQQRNIHGRIFGGFLMHRAFELAFSTAYAFAGLVPYFLEVDHVDFLRPVDVGDFLRLKSCVLYTEVHDPDQPLINVEVVAHVTRPELRSSEVSNTFHFTFTVRPEAKVTKNGFKLRNVVPATEEEARRILERIDADNLNEFFRT
;
A
#
# COMPACT_ATOMS: atom_id res chain seq x y z
N MET A 1 -5.89 56.42 5.97
CA MET A 1 -6.68 55.65 6.95
C MET A 1 -7.05 54.36 6.26
N ASP A 2 -6.55 53.29 6.86
CA ASP A 2 -6.89 51.87 6.75
C ASP A 2 -6.50 51.06 5.50
N LEU A 3 -5.40 50.33 5.76
CA LEU A 3 -4.84 49.16 5.09
C LEU A 3 -5.64 47.88 5.41
N ASN A 4 -5.37 46.85 4.60
CA ASN A 4 -5.57 45.40 4.83
C ASN A 4 -6.90 44.77 4.38
N SER A 5 -6.86 44.16 3.20
CA SER A 5 -7.48 42.86 2.95
C SER A 5 -6.52 41.96 2.16
N SER A 6 -5.80 41.12 2.89
CA SER A 6 -4.91 40.08 2.36
C SER A 6 -5.72 38.97 1.68
N PRO A 7 -5.23 38.33 0.60
CA PRO A 7 -5.83 37.11 0.09
C PRO A 7 -5.58 35.98 1.10
N SER A 8 -6.60 35.18 1.37
CA SER A 8 -6.55 34.04 2.28
C SER A 8 -5.54 32.99 1.79
N ASN A 9 -4.36 32.98 2.41
CA ASN A 9 -3.44 31.85 2.38
C ASN A 9 -4.19 30.60 2.86
N ASN A 10 -4.40 29.63 1.98
CA ASN A 10 -4.56 28.23 2.39
C ASN A 10 -3.20 27.74 2.90
N THR A 11 -2.89 28.24 4.10
CA THR A 11 -1.76 27.83 4.91
C THR A 11 -2.00 26.39 5.30
N ILE A 12 -1.02 25.53 5.08
CA ILE A 12 -0.92 24.22 5.75
C ILE A 12 -1.29 24.47 7.21
N ALA A 13 -2.32 23.77 7.72
CA ALA A 13 -2.73 23.93 9.10
C ALA A 13 -1.51 23.77 10.01
N VAL A 14 -1.37 24.70 10.96
CA VAL A 14 -0.21 24.88 11.86
C VAL A 14 0.20 23.59 12.62
N ASN A 15 -0.64 22.54 12.59
CA ASN A 15 -0.42 21.26 13.27
C ASN A 15 -0.09 20.06 12.35
N GLY A 16 0.10 20.23 11.03
CA GLY A 16 0.50 19.13 10.13
C GLY A 16 -0.59 18.07 9.83
N THR A 17 -1.82 18.29 10.28
CA THR A 17 -3.00 17.48 9.92
C THR A 17 -3.64 18.01 8.65
N ILE A 18 -3.82 17.15 7.66
CA ILE A 18 -4.49 17.44 6.39
C ILE A 18 -5.98 17.07 6.55
N PRO A 19 -6.91 18.04 6.42
CA PRO A 19 -8.34 17.74 6.46
C PRO A 19 -8.73 16.97 5.20
N VAL A 20 -9.59 15.96 5.36
CA VAL A 20 -10.16 15.19 4.26
C VAL A 20 -11.65 15.48 4.22
N ALA A 21 -12.14 15.87 3.05
CA ALA A 21 -13.56 16.08 2.80
C ALA A 21 -14.04 15.15 1.70
N SER A 22 -15.34 14.85 1.69
CA SER A 22 -15.98 14.15 0.59
C SER A 22 -15.73 14.83 -0.77
N THR A 23 -15.43 14.03 -1.79
CA THR A 23 -15.20 14.52 -3.18
C THR A 23 -16.48 14.99 -3.88
N PHE A 24 -17.67 14.83 -3.26
CA PHE A 24 -18.95 15.24 -3.84
C PHE A 24 -19.47 16.59 -3.31
N ALA A 25 -18.78 17.21 -2.34
CA ALA A 25 -19.26 18.43 -1.67
C ALA A 25 -19.14 19.72 -2.53
N GLY A 26 -18.57 19.66 -3.75
CA GLY A 26 -18.34 20.83 -4.61
C GLY A 26 -19.50 21.29 -5.50
N ALA A 27 -20.66 20.63 -5.49
CA ALA A 27 -21.72 20.89 -6.47
C ALA A 27 -22.71 22.02 -6.09
N THR A 28 -22.51 22.75 -4.99
CA THR A 28 -23.49 23.74 -4.49
C THR A 28 -22.95 25.15 -4.22
N ALA A 29 -21.84 25.56 -4.86
CA ALA A 29 -21.46 26.97 -4.89
C ALA A 29 -22.20 27.70 -6.04
N PRO A 30 -22.90 28.83 -5.81
CA PRO A 30 -23.50 29.61 -6.89
C PRO A 30 -22.39 30.17 -7.78
N LEU A 31 -22.49 29.99 -9.10
CA LEU A 31 -21.65 30.70 -10.07
C LEU A 31 -21.93 32.20 -9.96
N GLU A 32 -21.06 32.93 -9.28
CA GLU A 32 -20.95 34.38 -9.46
C GLU A 32 -20.18 34.66 -10.76
N ASN A 33 -20.91 35.16 -11.75
CA ASN A 33 -20.40 35.63 -13.02
C ASN A 33 -19.55 36.90 -12.82
N HIS A 34 -18.23 36.79 -12.95
CA HIS A 34 -17.37 37.93 -13.27
C HIS A 34 -16.79 37.79 -14.69
N PRO A 35 -16.78 38.86 -15.50
CA PRO A 35 -16.24 38.83 -16.85
C PRO A 35 -14.70 38.80 -16.82
N PRO A 36 -14.03 38.22 -17.83
CA PRO A 36 -12.60 37.99 -17.78
C PRO A 36 -11.82 39.28 -18.02
N ALA A 37 -10.87 39.57 -17.12
CA ALA A 37 -9.79 40.53 -17.38
C ALA A 37 -8.63 39.79 -18.05
N ASN A 38 -8.15 40.37 -19.16
CA ASN A 38 -7.08 39.86 -20.02
C ASN A 38 -5.76 39.57 -19.27
N GLY A 39 -5.16 38.42 -19.58
CA GLY A 39 -3.70 38.27 -19.67
C GLY A 39 -2.98 37.52 -18.54
N SER A 40 -3.04 36.18 -18.55
CA SER A 40 -1.93 35.23 -18.29
C SER A 40 -2.51 33.81 -18.23
N GLY A 41 -1.77 32.83 -18.76
CA GLY A 41 -2.30 31.55 -19.25
C GLY A 41 -3.26 30.79 -18.32
N ASP A 42 -4.39 30.37 -18.90
CA ASP A 42 -5.40 29.50 -18.31
C ASP A 42 -4.82 28.16 -17.83
N ARG A 43 -4.38 28.09 -16.57
CA ARG A 43 -4.27 26.80 -15.86
C ARG A 43 -5.56 26.57 -15.10
N LYS A 44 -6.35 25.61 -15.57
CA LYS A 44 -7.56 25.16 -14.86
C LYS A 44 -7.20 24.65 -13.46
N PRO A 45 -8.02 24.95 -12.43
CA PRO A 45 -7.93 24.31 -11.11
C PRO A 45 -7.83 22.79 -11.22
N ILE A 46 -6.98 22.16 -10.39
CA ILE A 46 -6.73 20.71 -10.40
C ILE A 46 -8.03 19.89 -10.23
N ALA A 47 -8.99 20.44 -9.48
CA ALA A 47 -10.33 19.85 -9.28
C ALA A 47 -11.18 19.74 -10.55
N LEU A 48 -10.81 20.40 -11.66
CA LEU A 48 -11.57 20.44 -12.92
C LEU A 48 -11.03 19.52 -14.02
N TRP A 49 -10.10 18.60 -13.71
CA TRP A 49 -9.64 17.60 -14.67
C TRP A 49 -10.62 16.41 -14.72
N PRO A 50 -11.27 16.14 -15.87
CA PRO A 50 -12.25 15.05 -15.97
C PRO A 50 -11.64 13.66 -15.71
N GLY A 51 -12.28 12.86 -14.85
CA GLY A 51 -11.96 11.45 -14.61
C GLY A 51 -11.10 11.14 -13.38
N MET A 52 -10.75 12.11 -12.53
CA MET A 52 -10.01 11.88 -11.29
C MET A 52 -10.87 11.14 -10.25
N TYR A 53 -10.85 9.80 -10.27
CA TYR A 53 -11.38 8.96 -9.20
C TYR A 53 -10.28 8.64 -8.18
N HIS A 54 -9.64 9.66 -7.63
CA HIS A 54 -8.77 9.47 -6.48
C HIS A 54 -9.62 9.26 -5.22
N SER A 55 -9.09 8.51 -4.24
CA SER A 55 -9.69 8.52 -2.91
C SER A 55 -9.78 9.97 -2.39
N PRO A 56 -10.76 10.30 -1.53
CA PRO A 56 -10.85 11.61 -0.90
C PRO A 56 -9.53 12.06 -0.26
N VAL A 57 -8.82 11.10 0.37
CA VAL A 57 -7.49 11.31 0.93
C VAL A 57 -6.46 11.63 -0.13
N THR A 58 -6.38 10.82 -1.19
CA THR A 58 -5.43 11.06 -2.27
C THR A 58 -5.67 12.45 -2.85
N THR A 59 -6.92 12.83 -3.12
CA THR A 59 -7.29 14.19 -3.56
C THR A 59 -6.82 15.26 -2.58
N ALA A 60 -7.12 15.13 -1.28
CA ALA A 60 -6.69 16.09 -0.26
C ALA A 60 -5.15 16.20 -0.17
N LEU A 61 -4.44 15.08 -0.33
CA LEU A 61 -2.98 15.05 -0.40
C LEU A 61 -2.46 15.76 -1.65
N TRP A 62 -3.10 15.56 -2.81
CA TRP A 62 -2.75 16.27 -4.04
C TRP A 62 -2.95 17.79 -3.90
N GLU A 63 -4.05 18.22 -3.28
CA GLU A 63 -4.34 19.63 -3.01
C GLU A 63 -3.34 20.23 -2.01
N ALA A 64 -3.07 19.55 -0.90
CA ALA A 64 -2.08 19.96 0.10
C ALA A 64 -0.67 20.10 -0.49
N ARG A 65 -0.38 19.36 -1.57
CA ARG A 65 0.89 19.45 -2.31
C ARG A 65 0.93 20.60 -3.31
N GLY A 66 -0.11 21.42 -3.48
CA GLY A 66 -0.21 22.42 -4.56
C GLY A 66 1.06 23.23 -4.86
N GLN A 67 1.72 23.80 -3.84
CA GLN A 67 2.97 24.57 -4.01
C GLN A 67 4.19 23.71 -4.37
N ILE A 68 4.26 22.47 -3.87
CA ILE A 68 5.30 21.48 -4.21
C ILE A 68 5.04 20.93 -5.62
N PHE A 69 3.77 20.77 -5.97
CA PHE A 69 3.28 20.22 -7.22
C PHE A 69 3.52 21.15 -8.40
N GLU A 70 3.37 22.47 -8.25
CA GLU A 70 3.74 23.43 -9.31
C GLU A 70 5.22 23.30 -9.71
N ARG A 71 6.13 23.08 -8.74
CA ARG A 71 7.56 22.83 -9.03
C ARG A 71 7.83 21.48 -9.69
N LEU A 72 7.02 20.47 -9.39
CA LEU A 72 7.17 19.11 -9.94
C LEU A 72 6.63 18.98 -11.37
N LEU A 73 5.62 19.78 -11.73
CA LEU A 73 5.02 19.80 -13.05
C LEU A 73 5.87 20.52 -14.10
N ASP A 74 6.55 21.61 -13.70
CA ASP A 74 7.51 22.31 -14.55
C ASP A 74 8.88 22.38 -13.85
N PRO A 75 9.53 21.21 -13.68
CA PRO A 75 10.79 21.16 -12.99
C PRO A 75 11.82 21.95 -13.80
N PRO A 76 12.63 22.83 -13.18
CA PRO A 76 13.70 23.50 -13.89
C PRO A 76 14.70 22.42 -14.36
N ARG A 77 14.55 21.96 -15.61
CA ARG A 77 15.26 20.79 -16.16
C ARG A 77 16.79 20.99 -16.18
N ASP A 78 17.21 22.25 -16.16
CA ASP A 78 18.61 22.67 -16.14
C ASP A 78 19.09 23.15 -14.76
N ALA A 79 18.23 23.13 -13.74
CA ALA A 79 18.66 23.43 -12.38
C ALA A 79 19.72 22.41 -11.91
N PRO A 80 20.70 22.84 -11.11
CA PRO A 80 21.66 21.92 -10.50
C PRO A 80 20.95 20.94 -9.54
N PRO A 81 21.53 19.76 -9.29
CA PRO A 81 21.10 18.93 -8.17
C PRO A 81 21.38 19.67 -6.85
N GLN A 82 20.67 19.29 -5.79
CA GLN A 82 20.96 19.79 -4.44
C GLN A 82 22.42 19.51 -4.09
N SER A 83 23.20 20.56 -3.83
CA SER A 83 24.63 20.45 -3.51
C SER A 83 24.89 20.20 -2.02
N GLU A 84 24.02 20.71 -1.15
CA GLU A 84 24.14 20.60 0.30
C GLU A 84 22.89 19.95 0.89
N LEU A 85 23.09 18.84 1.61
CA LEU A 85 22.00 18.08 2.23
C LEU A 85 21.62 18.72 3.57
N LEU A 86 20.33 18.98 3.75
CA LEU A 86 19.80 19.47 5.01
C LEU A 86 19.76 18.35 6.04
N THR A 87 19.84 18.71 7.33
CA THR A 87 19.51 17.80 8.43
C THR A 87 18.09 18.12 8.88
N ARG A 88 17.21 17.12 8.81
CA ARG A 88 15.80 17.24 9.19
C ARG A 88 15.47 16.36 10.38
N THR A 89 14.49 16.76 11.17
CA THR A 89 13.97 15.97 12.30
C THR A 89 12.71 15.22 11.88
N PRO A 90 12.35 14.11 12.55
CA PRO A 90 11.09 13.39 12.26
C PRO A 90 9.86 14.31 12.31
N SER A 91 9.82 15.25 13.26
CA SER A 91 8.72 16.22 13.43
C SER A 91 8.49 17.11 12.19
N GLN A 92 9.55 17.48 11.47
CA GLN A 92 9.43 18.26 10.22
C GLN A 92 8.76 17.45 9.09
N SER A 93 9.01 16.14 9.03
CA SER A 93 8.37 15.25 8.06
C SER A 93 6.97 14.78 8.50
N ARG A 94 6.66 14.91 9.78
CA ARG A 94 5.41 14.41 10.38
C ARG A 94 4.19 14.99 9.66
N THR A 95 3.28 14.10 9.27
CA THR A 95 2.05 14.44 8.56
C THR A 95 0.95 13.51 9.04
N SER A 96 -0.25 14.05 9.26
CA SER A 96 -1.41 13.27 9.68
C SER A 96 -2.62 13.53 8.82
N ILE A 97 -3.50 12.53 8.77
CA ILE A 97 -4.77 12.55 8.06
C ILE A 97 -5.84 12.13 9.05
N LEU A 98 -6.92 12.90 9.11
CA LEU A 98 -8.09 12.58 9.93
C LEU A 98 -9.26 12.23 9.02
N TYR A 99 -9.89 11.09 9.28
CA TYR A 99 -11.06 10.59 8.60
C TYR A 99 -12.23 10.73 9.57
N ASN A 100 -13.07 11.74 9.34
CA ASN A 100 -14.22 12.05 10.19
C ASN A 100 -15.39 11.10 9.89
N PHE A 101 -15.18 9.79 9.97
CA PHE A 101 -16.21 8.80 9.61
C PHE A 101 -17.48 8.89 10.46
N SER A 102 -17.36 9.32 11.73
CA SER A 102 -18.50 9.48 12.63
C SER A 102 -19.45 10.61 12.21
N SER A 103 -18.91 11.67 11.60
CA SER A 103 -19.65 12.91 11.29
C SER A 103 -19.83 13.18 9.78
N ASP A 104 -18.89 12.76 8.92
CA ASP A 104 -18.99 12.87 7.46
C ASP A 104 -19.51 11.55 6.86
N PHE A 105 -20.85 11.49 6.70
CA PHE A 105 -21.54 10.35 6.12
C PHE A 105 -21.06 10.00 4.71
N VAL A 106 -20.75 11.01 3.89
CA VAL A 106 -20.38 10.77 2.50
C VAL A 106 -18.97 10.21 2.42
N LEU A 107 -18.04 10.76 3.20
CA LEU A 107 -16.70 10.20 3.34
C LEU A 107 -16.79 8.75 3.85
N ARG A 108 -17.59 8.49 4.88
CA ARG A 108 -17.81 7.12 5.38
C ARG A 108 -18.29 6.18 4.28
N GLU A 109 -19.31 6.54 3.51
CA GLU A 109 -19.82 5.70 2.42
C GLU A 109 -18.78 5.45 1.33
N GLN A 110 -17.87 6.40 1.08
CA GLN A 110 -16.78 6.20 0.12
C GLN A 110 -15.73 5.18 0.61
N TYR A 111 -15.64 4.92 1.91
CA TYR A 111 -14.70 4.00 2.54
C TYR A 111 -15.33 2.72 3.09
N ARG A 112 -16.65 2.65 3.12
CA ARG A 112 -17.43 1.50 3.58
C ARG A 112 -17.56 0.45 2.48
N ASP A 113 -17.46 -0.82 2.87
CA ASP A 113 -17.74 -1.98 2.03
C ASP A 113 -19.21 -2.45 2.18
N PRO A 114 -19.69 -3.39 1.34
CA PRO A 114 -21.07 -3.89 1.43
C PRO A 114 -21.46 -4.52 2.77
N TRP A 115 -20.48 -4.89 3.60
CA TRP A 115 -20.68 -5.52 4.91
C TRP A 115 -20.40 -4.56 6.08
N ASN A 116 -20.40 -3.25 5.84
CA ASN A 116 -20.16 -2.22 6.85
C ASN A 116 -18.76 -2.24 7.48
N GLU A 117 -17.75 -2.72 6.76
CA GLU A 117 -16.35 -2.63 7.15
C GLU A 117 -15.59 -1.61 6.30
N VAL A 118 -14.36 -1.28 6.71
CA VAL A 118 -13.48 -0.41 5.93
C VAL A 118 -12.97 -1.15 4.70
N ARG A 119 -13.02 -0.50 3.54
CA ARG A 119 -12.37 -0.95 2.31
C ARG A 119 -10.85 -0.92 2.47
N ILE A 120 -10.27 -1.99 3.01
CA ILE A 120 -8.83 -2.09 3.29
C ILE A 120 -7.97 -1.80 2.06
N GLY A 121 -8.35 -2.29 0.87
CA GLY A 121 -7.61 -1.97 -0.37
C GLY A 121 -7.47 -0.47 -0.62
N LYS A 122 -8.50 0.32 -0.31
CA LYS A 122 -8.46 1.79 -0.42
C LYS A 122 -7.60 2.42 0.67
N LEU A 123 -7.62 1.87 1.89
CA LEU A 123 -6.75 2.30 2.98
C LEU A 123 -5.26 2.03 2.65
N LEU A 124 -4.93 0.89 2.03
CA LEU A 124 -3.58 0.59 1.56
C LEU A 124 -3.09 1.60 0.49
N GLU A 125 -3.98 2.03 -0.40
CA GLU A 125 -3.71 3.09 -1.36
C GLU A 125 -3.39 4.42 -0.65
N ASP A 126 -4.19 4.79 0.35
CA ASP A 126 -4.02 6.02 1.12
C ASP A 126 -2.75 6.02 1.98
N LEU A 127 -2.37 4.87 2.53
CA LEU A 127 -1.11 4.70 3.26
C LEU A 127 0.09 5.01 2.36
N ASP A 128 0.15 4.40 1.17
CA ASP A 128 1.22 4.70 0.21
C ASP A 128 1.17 6.19 -0.16
N ALA A 129 -0.02 6.76 -0.38
CA ALA A 129 -0.17 8.17 -0.78
C ALA A 129 0.39 9.10 0.28
N LEU A 130 0.07 8.86 1.55
CA LEU A 130 0.61 9.64 2.67
C LEU A 130 2.13 9.48 2.79
N ALA A 131 2.66 8.26 2.71
CA ALA A 131 4.10 8.03 2.73
C ALA A 131 4.82 8.72 1.56
N GLY A 132 4.20 8.75 0.37
CA GLY A 132 4.64 9.55 -0.75
C GLY A 132 4.71 11.06 -0.43
N THR A 133 3.74 11.60 0.31
CA THR A 133 3.78 13.01 0.75
C THR A 133 4.94 13.25 1.70
N ILE A 134 5.08 12.39 2.71
CA ILE A 134 6.09 12.52 3.76
C ILE A 134 7.49 12.43 3.15
N SER A 135 7.71 11.51 2.21
CA SER A 135 9.00 11.35 1.53
C SER A 135 9.39 12.59 0.71
N VAL A 136 8.46 13.16 -0.06
CA VAL A 136 8.67 14.40 -0.82
C VAL A 136 8.92 15.58 0.12
N LYS A 137 8.14 15.70 1.21
CA LYS A 137 8.31 16.74 2.24
C LYS A 137 9.69 16.66 2.88
N HIS A 138 10.20 15.46 3.14
CA HIS A 138 11.54 15.25 3.69
C HIS A 138 12.64 15.57 2.66
N CYS A 139 12.44 15.24 1.38
CA CYS A 139 13.42 15.50 0.33
C CYS A 139 13.53 16.97 -0.07
N SER A 140 12.47 17.76 0.13
CA SER A 140 12.45 19.17 -0.25
C SER A 140 13.55 19.96 0.46
N ASP A 141 14.23 20.85 -0.26
CA ASP A 141 15.29 21.73 0.26
C ASP A 141 14.81 23.18 0.44
N GLU A 142 13.49 23.43 0.32
CA GLU A 142 12.79 24.73 0.40
C GLU A 142 13.21 25.76 -0.68
N ALA A 143 14.47 25.72 -1.12
CA ALA A 143 15.02 26.51 -2.21
C ALA A 143 14.31 26.20 -3.55
N SER A 144 14.00 27.24 -4.32
CA SER A 144 13.34 27.09 -5.63
C SER A 144 14.32 26.87 -6.78
N THR A 145 15.62 26.70 -6.49
CA THR A 145 16.70 26.76 -7.48
C THR A 145 17.32 25.41 -7.83
N THR A 146 16.91 24.33 -7.15
CA THR A 146 17.40 22.97 -7.39
C THR A 146 16.35 22.16 -8.16
N ARG A 147 16.81 21.15 -8.90
CA ARG A 147 15.89 20.24 -9.59
C ARG A 147 15.22 19.28 -8.57
N PRO A 148 13.95 18.91 -8.75
CA PRO A 148 13.28 18.01 -7.83
C PRO A 148 13.75 16.56 -7.99
N LEU A 149 13.61 15.80 -6.90
CA LEU A 149 13.81 14.36 -6.86
C LEU A 149 12.55 13.61 -7.30
N ILE A 150 12.73 12.51 -8.03
CA ILE A 150 11.69 11.53 -8.30
C ILE A 150 11.70 10.54 -7.13
N VAL A 151 10.63 10.52 -6.35
CA VAL A 151 10.52 9.69 -5.16
C VAL A 151 9.46 8.62 -5.42
N VAL A 152 9.86 7.34 -5.38
CA VAL A 152 8.99 6.20 -5.69
C VAL A 152 9.01 5.17 -4.59
N THR A 153 7.87 4.50 -4.38
CA THR A 153 7.76 3.37 -3.46
C THR A 153 8.65 2.23 -3.97
N ALA A 154 9.59 1.79 -3.14
CA ALA A 154 10.49 0.67 -3.46
C ALA A 154 10.02 -0.61 -2.79
N SER A 155 9.57 -0.54 -1.55
CA SER A 155 9.01 -1.69 -0.85
C SER A 155 8.11 -1.26 0.30
N VAL A 156 7.29 -2.18 0.78
CA VAL A 156 6.41 -2.02 1.93
C VAL A 156 6.67 -3.21 2.84
N ASP A 157 7.01 -2.96 4.11
CA ASP A 157 7.15 -4.02 5.10
C ASP A 157 5.79 -4.67 5.37
N LYS A 158 5.80 -5.88 5.92
CA LYS A 158 4.59 -6.60 6.34
C LYS A 158 3.66 -5.71 7.16
N ILE A 159 2.40 -5.62 6.73
CA ILE A 159 1.35 -4.85 7.37
C ILE A 159 0.36 -5.82 8.01
N VAL A 160 0.18 -5.71 9.32
CA VAL A 160 -0.70 -6.57 10.11
C VAL A 160 -1.80 -5.73 10.74
N LEU A 161 -3.04 -6.20 10.60
CA LEU A 161 -4.19 -5.63 11.28
C LEU A 161 -4.22 -6.14 12.72
N LYS A 162 -3.86 -5.29 13.68
CA LYS A 162 -3.83 -5.61 15.11
C LYS A 162 -5.23 -5.61 15.71
N LYS A 163 -6.09 -4.72 15.22
CA LYS A 163 -7.48 -4.56 15.68
C LYS A 163 -8.41 -4.27 14.50
N PRO A 164 -9.68 -4.68 14.58
CA PRO A 164 -10.68 -4.30 13.58
C PRO A 164 -10.78 -2.77 13.46
N ILE A 165 -10.91 -2.27 12.23
CA ILE A 165 -11.16 -0.86 11.96
C ILE A 165 -12.65 -0.68 11.66
N SER A 166 -13.31 0.16 12.44
CA SER A 166 -14.74 0.48 12.28
C SER A 166 -14.94 1.67 11.35
N VAL A 167 -15.92 1.60 10.47
CA VAL A 167 -16.38 2.77 9.68
C VAL A 167 -17.23 3.73 10.50
N ASN A 168 -17.55 3.44 11.77
CA ASN A 168 -18.40 4.29 12.60
C ASN A 168 -17.62 5.21 13.54
N VAL A 169 -16.32 4.98 13.68
CA VAL A 169 -15.43 5.75 14.57
C VAL A 169 -14.41 6.47 13.71
N ASP A 170 -14.04 7.68 14.09
CA ASP A 170 -13.05 8.45 13.34
C ASP A 170 -11.71 7.71 13.29
N LEU A 171 -11.07 7.75 12.13
CA LEU A 171 -9.78 7.11 11.89
C LEU A 171 -8.72 8.20 11.77
N LYS A 172 -7.54 7.99 12.35
CA LYS A 172 -6.41 8.88 12.17
C LYS A 172 -5.22 8.09 11.66
N ILE A 173 -4.54 8.63 10.66
CA ILE A 173 -3.24 8.11 10.21
C ILE A 173 -2.20 9.16 10.50
N VAL A 174 -1.12 8.77 11.17
CA VAL A 174 0.03 9.65 11.44
C VAL A 174 1.27 8.98 10.90
N GLY A 175 2.11 9.74 10.22
CA GLY A 175 3.36 9.22 9.69
C GLY A 175 4.53 10.18 9.77
N SER A 176 5.74 9.65 9.82
CA SER A 176 7.00 10.40 9.77
C SER A 176 8.14 9.54 9.25
N VAL A 177 9.18 10.19 8.73
CA VAL A 177 10.44 9.51 8.41
C VAL A 177 11.11 9.03 9.70
N ILE A 178 11.45 7.75 9.74
CA ILE A 178 12.12 7.12 10.89
C ILE A 178 13.58 6.76 10.60
N TRP A 179 13.96 6.65 9.33
CA TRP A 179 15.34 6.36 8.93
C TRP A 179 15.62 6.80 7.50
N VAL A 180 16.89 7.14 7.22
CA VAL A 180 17.36 7.48 5.88
C VAL A 180 18.69 6.80 5.57
N GLY A 181 18.83 6.31 4.34
CA GLY A 181 20.09 5.84 3.78
C GLY A 181 20.70 6.88 2.82
N HIS A 182 21.44 6.43 1.80
CA HIS A 182 21.93 7.33 0.75
C HIS A 182 20.77 7.90 -0.07
N SER A 183 19.96 7.03 -0.67
CA SER A 183 18.79 7.41 -1.49
C SER A 183 17.48 6.80 -0.99
N SER A 184 17.52 6.03 0.09
CA SER A 184 16.37 5.32 0.66
C SER A 184 15.82 6.07 1.86
N ILE A 185 14.49 6.10 1.99
CA ILE A 185 13.78 6.75 3.08
C ILE A 185 12.79 5.74 3.65
N GLU A 186 12.87 5.45 4.94
CA GLU A 186 11.92 4.58 5.63
C GLU A 186 10.96 5.44 6.45
N ILE A 187 9.66 5.24 6.21
CA ILE A 187 8.56 6.01 6.80
C ILE A 187 7.68 5.03 7.55
N GLN A 188 7.41 5.32 8.82
CA GLN A 188 6.42 4.58 9.59
C GLN A 188 5.11 5.35 9.61
N LEU A 189 4.02 4.62 9.38
CA LEU A 189 2.65 5.08 9.50
C LEU A 189 1.95 4.30 10.60
N GLU A 190 1.22 4.99 11.45
CA GLU A 190 0.34 4.43 12.46
C GLU A 190 -1.09 4.81 12.16
N VAL A 191 -1.95 3.81 12.07
CA VAL A 191 -3.40 3.96 11.95
C VAL A 191 -4.00 3.77 13.33
N THR A 192 -4.60 4.81 13.88
CA THR A 192 -5.22 4.81 15.19
C THR A 192 -6.71 5.05 15.12
N GLN A 193 -7.44 4.35 16.00
CA GLN A 193 -8.85 4.53 16.23
C GLN A 193 -9.07 4.43 17.74
N SER A 194 -9.35 5.56 18.38
CA SER A 194 -9.61 5.60 19.82
C SER A 194 -11.08 5.29 20.09
N ASN A 195 -11.34 4.25 20.87
CA ASN A 195 -12.59 4.18 21.64
C ASN A 195 -12.39 5.03 22.90
N GLU A 196 -13.44 5.74 23.33
CA GLU A 196 -13.42 6.84 24.31
C GLU A 196 -12.84 6.53 25.72
N GLU A 197 -12.24 5.36 25.98
CA GLU A 197 -11.81 4.91 27.33
C GLU A 197 -10.42 4.20 27.41
N GLY A 198 -9.52 4.32 26.43
CA GLY A 198 -8.24 3.59 26.40
C GLY A 198 -6.97 4.45 26.37
N ASN A 199 -5.86 3.93 26.91
CA ASN A 199 -4.50 4.50 26.74
C ASN A 199 -4.13 4.62 25.25
N ASP A 200 -3.38 5.67 24.90
CA ASP A 200 -3.06 6.07 23.50
C ASP A 200 -2.39 4.93 22.69
N SER A 201 -1.59 4.07 23.33
CA SER A 201 -0.93 2.92 22.68
C SER A 201 -1.88 1.78 22.31
N ASP A 202 -3.02 1.65 23.00
CA ASP A 202 -4.01 0.61 22.71
C ASP A 202 -4.94 1.00 21.54
N SER A 203 -4.80 2.23 21.02
CA SER A 203 -5.61 2.71 19.89
C SER A 203 -5.06 2.32 18.50
N VAL A 204 -3.84 1.78 18.42
CA VAL A 204 -3.18 1.46 17.14
C VAL A 204 -3.80 0.21 16.51
N ALA A 205 -4.57 0.41 15.44
CA ALA A 205 -5.18 -0.67 14.68
C ALA A 205 -4.19 -1.33 13.71
N LEU A 206 -3.26 -0.55 13.14
CA LEU A 206 -2.31 -1.02 12.14
C LEU A 206 -1.06 -0.13 12.11
N THR A 207 0.10 -0.75 11.90
CA THR A 207 1.38 -0.07 11.68
C THR A 207 1.94 -0.52 10.33
N ALA A 208 2.43 0.41 9.52
CA ALA A 208 3.00 0.12 8.22
C ALA A 208 4.32 0.88 8.02
N ASN A 209 5.35 0.20 7.53
CA ASN A 209 6.59 0.86 7.15
C ASN A 209 6.73 0.84 5.62
N PHE A 210 6.90 2.01 5.04
CA PHE A 210 7.13 2.20 3.62
C PHE A 210 8.57 2.61 3.37
N ILE A 211 9.21 1.99 2.37
CA ILE A 211 10.53 2.39 1.90
C ILE A 211 10.40 3.04 0.53
N PHE A 212 10.77 4.31 0.47
CA PHE A 212 10.86 5.08 -0.76
C PHE A 212 12.32 5.19 -1.21
N VAL A 213 12.51 5.35 -2.52
CA VAL A 213 13.82 5.66 -3.10
C VAL A 213 13.76 6.94 -3.92
N ALA A 214 14.74 7.82 -3.68
CA ALA A 214 14.94 9.05 -4.42
C ALA A 214 15.84 8.83 -5.63
N ARG A 215 15.42 9.36 -6.78
CA ARG A 215 16.15 9.36 -8.04
C ARG A 215 16.28 10.78 -8.58
N ASP A 216 17.41 11.07 -9.19
CA ASP A 216 17.62 12.35 -9.87
C ASP A 216 16.73 12.40 -11.12
N SER A 217 15.98 13.50 -11.26
CA SER A 217 14.96 13.66 -12.31
C SER A 217 15.52 13.68 -13.73
N LYS A 218 16.80 14.00 -13.92
CA LYS A 218 17.45 14.07 -15.23
C LYS A 218 18.15 12.76 -15.61
N THR A 219 18.85 12.14 -14.66
CA THR A 219 19.69 10.95 -14.89
C THR A 219 18.99 9.64 -14.55
N GLY A 220 17.91 9.68 -13.76
CA GLY A 220 17.22 8.50 -13.25
C GLY A 220 18.03 7.66 -12.25
N LYS A 221 19.24 8.10 -11.87
CA LYS A 221 20.11 7.42 -10.91
C LYS A 221 19.72 7.75 -9.47
N ALA A 222 20.15 6.91 -8.53
CA ALA A 222 19.97 7.15 -7.10
C ALA A 222 20.53 8.52 -6.72
N ALA A 223 19.73 9.31 -6.01
CA ALA A 223 20.10 10.66 -5.56
C ALA A 223 20.18 10.70 -4.03
N PRO A 224 21.10 11.51 -3.47
CA PRO A 224 21.21 11.67 -2.04
C PRO A 224 19.96 12.35 -1.45
N VAL A 225 19.55 11.96 -0.25
CA VAL A 225 18.41 12.54 0.48
C VAL A 225 18.87 13.30 1.72
N ASN A 226 18.04 14.24 2.20
CA ASN A 226 18.31 14.98 3.44
C ASN A 226 18.55 14.02 4.62
N ARG A 227 19.47 14.38 5.51
CA ARG A 227 19.82 13.60 6.70
C ARG A 227 18.69 13.64 7.72
N LEU A 228 18.58 12.61 8.55
CA LEU A 228 17.62 12.54 9.64
C LEU A 228 18.33 12.65 10.99
N LEU A 229 17.81 13.49 11.88
CA LEU A 229 18.25 13.62 13.26
C LEU A 229 17.08 13.30 14.20
N PRO A 230 17.00 12.07 14.74
CA PRO A 230 16.05 11.71 15.79
C PRO A 230 16.30 12.52 17.07
N GLU A 231 15.25 13.13 17.64
CA GLU A 231 15.37 14.00 18.81
C GLU A 231 14.94 13.26 20.08
N THR A 232 13.77 12.62 20.03
CA THR A 232 13.18 11.92 21.19
C THR A 232 13.76 10.52 21.40
N ALA A 233 13.60 9.97 22.60
CA ALA A 233 14.03 8.60 22.91
C ALA A 233 13.33 7.57 22.01
N GLN A 234 12.03 7.72 21.76
CA GLN A 234 11.26 6.84 20.89
C GLN A 234 11.76 6.92 19.43
N GLU A 235 12.01 8.13 18.92
CA GLU A 235 12.55 8.31 17.56
C GLU A 235 13.92 7.67 17.39
N LYS A 236 14.79 7.74 18.41
CA LYS A 236 16.11 7.07 18.38
C LYS A 236 15.97 5.55 18.32
N VAL A 237 15.06 4.98 19.11
CA VAL A 237 14.76 3.54 19.06
C VAL A 237 14.23 3.13 17.69
N LEU A 238 13.29 3.89 17.12
CA LEU A 238 12.75 3.63 15.78
C LEU A 238 13.84 3.70 14.70
N PHE A 239 14.75 4.67 14.81
CA PHE A 239 15.90 4.82 13.91
C PHE A 239 16.83 3.61 13.95
N GLU A 240 17.23 3.17 15.14
CA GLU A 240 18.10 2.01 15.34
C GLU A 240 17.45 0.72 14.82
N GLN A 241 16.17 0.52 15.08
CA GLN A 241 15.42 -0.64 14.57
C GLN A 241 15.34 -0.64 13.03
N ALA A 242 15.07 0.52 12.43
CA ALA A 242 15.04 0.67 10.97
C ALA A 242 16.41 0.46 10.34
N GLU A 243 17.47 0.95 10.98
CA GLU A 243 18.85 0.72 10.56
C GLU A 243 19.19 -0.79 10.60
N ALA A 244 18.82 -1.48 11.68
CA ALA A 244 18.99 -2.94 11.78
C ALA A 244 18.24 -3.68 10.68
N ARG A 245 16.97 -3.32 10.40
CA ARG A 245 16.19 -3.88 9.27
C ARG A 245 16.87 -3.61 7.92
N SER A 246 17.38 -2.40 7.70
CA SER A 246 18.10 -2.03 6.48
C SER A 246 19.37 -2.86 6.28
N ASN A 247 20.15 -3.06 7.34
CA ASN A 247 21.36 -3.87 7.32
C ASN A 247 21.04 -5.35 7.08
N LEU A 248 19.98 -5.89 7.69
CA LEU A 248 19.52 -7.25 7.44
C LEU A 248 19.13 -7.45 5.96
N ARG A 249 18.41 -6.49 5.36
CA ARG A 249 18.04 -6.53 3.94
C ARG A 249 19.28 -6.53 3.03
N LYS A 250 20.29 -5.72 3.33
CA LYS A 250 21.57 -5.72 2.60
C LYS A 250 22.28 -7.07 2.68
N ARG A 251 22.28 -7.71 3.86
CA ARG A 251 22.87 -9.05 4.06
C ARG A 251 22.12 -10.13 3.28
N LYS A 252 20.78 -10.14 3.33
CA LYS A 252 19.96 -11.11 2.57
C LYS A 252 20.19 -11.01 1.06
N ARG A 253 20.39 -9.79 0.52
CA ARG A 253 20.76 -9.57 -0.89
C ARG A 253 22.17 -10.10 -1.25
N GLY A 254 23.02 -10.33 -0.24
CA GLY A 254 24.39 -10.85 -0.38
C GLY A 254 24.52 -12.37 -0.49
N GLY A 255 23.42 -13.14 -0.51
CA GLY A 255 23.44 -14.55 -0.90
C GLY A 255 23.55 -15.59 0.21
N GLU A 256 22.81 -15.46 1.31
CA GLU A 256 22.59 -16.60 2.23
C GLU A 256 21.40 -17.44 1.74
N LYS A 257 21.61 -18.25 0.68
CA LYS A 257 20.70 -19.38 0.39
C LYS A 257 21.01 -20.49 1.40
N LYS A 258 20.13 -20.71 2.37
CA LYS A 258 20.20 -21.93 3.20
C LYS A 258 19.68 -23.10 2.38
N GLU A 259 20.57 -24.03 2.06
CA GLU A 259 20.21 -25.33 1.50
C GLU A 259 19.60 -26.21 2.61
N PHE A 260 18.31 -26.52 2.48
CA PHE A 260 17.59 -27.48 3.34
C PHE A 260 17.19 -28.73 2.52
N GLU A 261 18.12 -29.32 1.77
CA GLU A 261 17.78 -30.23 0.66
C GLU A 261 17.08 -31.55 1.05
N ASN A 262 17.25 -32.06 2.27
CA ASN A 262 16.73 -33.38 2.63
C ASN A 262 15.33 -33.34 3.28
N GLY A 263 15.04 -32.31 4.09
CA GLY A 263 13.72 -32.11 4.69
C GLY A 263 12.69 -31.60 3.68
N GLU A 264 13.13 -30.74 2.75
CA GLU A 264 12.32 -30.16 1.69
C GLU A 264 11.77 -31.23 0.73
N LYS A 265 12.60 -32.19 0.30
CA LYS A 265 12.18 -33.29 -0.58
C LYS A 265 11.05 -34.13 0.01
N ASN A 266 11.06 -34.37 1.32
CA ASN A 266 10.01 -35.15 1.99
C ASN A 266 8.71 -34.35 2.08
N ARG A 267 8.77 -33.07 2.45
CA ARG A 267 7.60 -32.16 2.47
C ARG A 267 6.99 -31.99 1.08
N LEU A 268 7.83 -31.85 0.06
CA LEU A 268 7.43 -31.74 -1.35
C LEU A 268 6.70 -33.01 -1.83
N LYS A 269 7.27 -34.19 -1.54
CA LYS A 269 6.62 -35.47 -1.84
C LYS A 269 5.27 -35.63 -1.14
N ALA A 270 5.16 -35.20 0.12
CA ALA A 270 3.91 -35.26 0.87
C ALA A 270 2.83 -34.37 0.24
N LEU A 271 3.13 -33.12 -0.08
CA LEU A 271 2.19 -32.20 -0.74
C LEU A 271 1.75 -32.73 -2.12
N LEU A 272 2.69 -33.26 -2.91
CA LEU A 272 2.38 -33.80 -4.24
C LEU A 272 1.58 -35.11 -4.19
N ALA A 273 1.71 -35.91 -3.13
CA ALA A 273 1.00 -37.19 -3.04
C ALA A 273 -0.52 -36.99 -3.10
N GLU A 274 -1.03 -35.98 -2.40
CA GLU A 274 -2.46 -35.64 -2.41
C GLU A 274 -2.89 -35.05 -3.76
N GLY A 275 -2.12 -34.11 -4.30
CA GLY A 275 -2.39 -33.50 -5.60
C GLY A 275 -2.38 -34.48 -6.77
N ARG A 276 -1.56 -35.55 -6.70
CA ARG A 276 -1.54 -36.63 -7.69
C ARG A 276 -2.82 -37.44 -7.69
N ILE A 277 -3.46 -37.65 -6.54
CA ILE A 277 -4.77 -38.31 -6.48
C ILE A 277 -5.79 -37.48 -7.27
N PHE A 278 -5.80 -36.15 -7.12
CA PHE A 278 -6.65 -35.27 -7.91
C PHE A 278 -6.38 -35.35 -9.42
N CYS A 279 -5.10 -35.46 -9.82
CA CYS A 279 -4.72 -35.49 -11.24
C CYS A 279 -5.01 -36.85 -11.90
N ASP A 280 -4.64 -37.95 -11.23
CA ASP A 280 -4.66 -39.29 -11.81
C ASP A 280 -5.97 -40.05 -11.51
N MET A 281 -6.58 -39.79 -10.35
CA MET A 281 -7.75 -40.51 -9.84
C MET A 281 -8.78 -39.54 -9.21
N PRO A 282 -9.31 -38.55 -9.96
CA PRO A 282 -10.15 -37.48 -9.40
C PRO A 282 -11.41 -37.97 -8.69
N ALA A 283 -11.93 -39.15 -9.05
CA ALA A 283 -13.09 -39.75 -8.38
C ALA A 283 -12.79 -40.23 -6.94
N LEU A 284 -11.52 -40.44 -6.60
CA LEU A 284 -11.05 -40.88 -5.27
C LEU A 284 -10.45 -39.73 -4.45
N ALA A 285 -10.41 -38.53 -5.00
CA ALA A 285 -9.83 -37.36 -4.33
C ALA A 285 -10.68 -36.94 -3.11
N ASP A 286 -10.02 -36.42 -2.07
CA ASP A 286 -10.71 -35.89 -0.89
C ASP A 286 -11.61 -34.73 -1.29
N ARG A 287 -12.88 -34.77 -0.86
CA ARG A 287 -13.87 -33.72 -1.14
C ARG A 287 -13.59 -32.42 -0.37
N ASP A 288 -12.80 -32.52 0.68
CA ASP A 288 -12.36 -31.39 1.48
C ASP A 288 -11.06 -30.76 0.96
N SER A 289 -10.60 -31.17 -0.22
CA SER A 289 -9.42 -30.60 -0.88
C SER A 289 -9.76 -30.05 -2.27
N ILE A 290 -8.90 -29.19 -2.80
CA ILE A 290 -9.03 -28.64 -4.16
C ILE A 290 -7.66 -28.31 -4.73
N LEU A 291 -7.49 -28.46 -6.05
CA LEU A 291 -6.25 -28.08 -6.72
C LEU A 291 -6.06 -26.56 -6.68
N LEU A 292 -4.83 -26.11 -6.42
CA LEU A 292 -4.44 -24.70 -6.39
C LEU A 292 -4.93 -23.94 -7.63
N LYS A 293 -4.71 -24.50 -8.83
CA LYS A 293 -5.13 -23.88 -10.09
C LYS A 293 -6.63 -23.60 -10.16
N ASP A 294 -7.46 -24.42 -9.51
CA ASP A 294 -8.92 -24.32 -9.54
C ASP A 294 -9.45 -23.26 -8.55
N THR A 295 -8.56 -22.66 -7.74
CA THR A 295 -8.87 -21.51 -6.87
C THR A 295 -8.59 -20.16 -7.54
N SER A 296 -8.12 -20.15 -8.79
CA SER A 296 -7.56 -18.95 -9.39
C SER A 296 -8.62 -17.98 -9.92
N LEU A 297 -8.40 -16.68 -9.72
CA LEU A 297 -9.14 -15.61 -10.41
C LEU A 297 -8.16 -14.65 -11.10
N GLU A 298 -8.61 -14.03 -12.19
CA GLU A 298 -7.82 -13.09 -12.98
C GLU A 298 -8.59 -11.78 -13.19
N ASN A 299 -7.86 -10.66 -13.22
CA ASN A 299 -8.38 -9.35 -13.57
C ASN A 299 -7.36 -8.64 -14.47
N ALA A 300 -7.83 -7.88 -15.45
CA ALA A 300 -6.97 -7.20 -16.40
C ALA A 300 -7.49 -5.79 -16.70
N LEU A 301 -6.59 -4.82 -16.77
CA LEU A 301 -6.93 -3.42 -17.01
C LEU A 301 -5.81 -2.68 -17.73
N ILE A 302 -6.17 -1.67 -18.50
CA ILE A 302 -5.21 -0.69 -19.03
C ILE A 302 -5.01 0.39 -17.97
N CYS A 303 -3.75 0.63 -17.63
CA CYS A 303 -3.34 1.67 -16.70
C CYS A 303 -3.65 3.05 -17.26
N GLN A 304 -4.60 3.76 -16.64
CA GLN A 304 -5.12 5.04 -17.13
C GLN A 304 -4.36 6.24 -16.55
N PRO A 305 -4.35 7.40 -17.24
CA PRO A 305 -3.70 8.61 -16.73
C PRO A 305 -4.16 9.04 -15.33
N GLN A 306 -5.39 8.72 -14.93
CA GLN A 306 -5.95 9.09 -13.62
C GLN A 306 -5.43 8.21 -12.48
N GLN A 307 -4.64 7.18 -12.78
CA GLN A 307 -4.02 6.26 -11.81
C GLN A 307 -2.54 6.59 -11.57
N ARG A 308 -2.04 7.68 -12.17
CA ARG A 308 -0.64 8.08 -12.07
C ARG A 308 -0.36 8.82 -10.76
N ASN A 309 0.86 8.68 -10.28
CA ASN A 309 1.47 9.50 -9.25
C ASN A 309 1.98 10.83 -9.83
N ILE A 310 2.51 11.69 -8.96
CA ILE A 310 3.07 13.00 -9.32
C ILE A 310 4.21 12.93 -10.36
N HIS A 311 4.82 11.76 -10.54
CA HIS A 311 5.92 11.53 -11.48
C HIS A 311 5.46 10.84 -12.77
N GLY A 312 4.14 10.72 -12.98
CA GLY A 312 3.55 10.18 -14.21
C GLY A 312 3.54 8.64 -14.30
N ARG A 313 3.90 7.94 -13.22
CA ARG A 313 3.88 6.47 -13.15
C ARG A 313 2.69 5.95 -12.36
N ILE A 314 2.30 4.70 -12.56
CA ILE A 314 1.29 4.07 -11.73
C ILE A 314 1.79 3.95 -10.30
N PHE A 315 0.89 4.31 -9.38
CA PHE A 315 1.19 4.43 -7.98
C PHE A 315 1.26 3.05 -7.28
N GLY A 316 2.15 2.88 -6.31
CA GLY A 316 2.31 1.61 -5.59
C GLY A 316 1.03 1.23 -4.84
N GLY A 317 0.39 2.21 -4.23
CA GLY A 317 -0.91 2.10 -3.58
C GLY A 317 -2.02 1.61 -4.50
N PHE A 318 -2.02 2.04 -5.76
CA PHE A 318 -3.01 1.56 -6.73
C PHE A 318 -2.81 0.06 -7.04
N LEU A 319 -1.57 -0.40 -7.18
CA LEU A 319 -1.28 -1.82 -7.38
C LEU A 319 -1.70 -2.64 -6.16
N MET A 320 -1.40 -2.17 -4.95
CA MET A 320 -1.84 -2.83 -3.71
C MET A 320 -3.36 -2.91 -3.60
N HIS A 321 -4.07 -1.82 -3.92
CA HIS A 321 -5.54 -1.79 -3.93
C HIS A 321 -6.11 -2.83 -4.90
N ARG A 322 -5.64 -2.85 -6.15
CA ARG A 322 -6.13 -3.82 -7.15
C ARG A 322 -5.77 -5.25 -6.81
N ALA A 323 -4.58 -5.48 -6.25
CA ALA A 323 -4.19 -6.80 -5.77
C ALA A 323 -5.08 -7.25 -4.61
N PHE A 324 -5.37 -6.35 -3.65
CA PHE A 324 -6.25 -6.64 -2.53
C PHE A 324 -7.68 -6.99 -2.99
N GLU A 325 -8.28 -6.20 -3.90
CA GLU A 325 -9.63 -6.47 -4.41
C GLU A 325 -9.72 -7.86 -5.04
N LEU A 326 -8.71 -8.24 -5.82
CA LEU A 326 -8.63 -9.57 -6.43
C LEU A 326 -8.40 -10.67 -5.38
N ALA A 327 -7.49 -10.46 -4.43
CA ALA A 327 -7.20 -11.42 -3.36
C ALA A 327 -8.43 -11.69 -2.48
N PHE A 328 -9.15 -10.62 -2.09
CA PHE A 328 -10.40 -10.71 -1.34
C PHE A 328 -11.45 -11.50 -2.13
N SER A 329 -11.61 -11.22 -3.42
CA SER A 329 -12.57 -11.94 -4.28
C SER A 329 -12.23 -13.42 -4.37
N THR A 330 -10.94 -13.76 -4.45
CA THR A 330 -10.44 -15.14 -4.49
C THR A 330 -10.68 -15.86 -3.18
N ALA A 331 -10.36 -15.24 -2.04
CA ALA A 331 -10.67 -15.78 -0.72
C ALA A 331 -12.18 -15.98 -0.54
N TYR A 332 -13.00 -15.04 -1.03
CA TYR A 332 -14.46 -15.11 -0.90
C TYR A 332 -15.04 -16.24 -1.77
N ALA A 333 -14.63 -16.35 -3.03
CA ALA A 333 -15.05 -17.41 -3.93
C ALA A 333 -14.62 -18.79 -3.42
N PHE A 334 -13.42 -18.88 -2.83
CA PHE A 334 -12.87 -20.10 -2.27
C PHE A 334 -13.59 -20.55 -0.98
N ALA A 335 -13.75 -19.64 -0.01
CA ALA A 335 -14.35 -19.97 1.28
C ALA A 335 -15.89 -20.07 1.20
N GLY A 336 -16.52 -19.36 0.27
CA GLY A 336 -17.97 -19.22 0.23
C GLY A 336 -18.54 -18.58 1.51
N LEU A 337 -17.72 -17.77 2.18
CA LEU A 337 -17.98 -16.97 3.38
C LEU A 337 -17.19 -15.66 3.26
N VAL A 338 -17.70 -14.59 3.87
CA VAL A 338 -17.09 -13.26 3.81
C VAL A 338 -15.69 -13.31 4.44
N PRO A 339 -14.61 -13.01 3.67
CA PRO A 339 -13.27 -12.96 4.21
C PRO A 339 -13.08 -11.78 5.15
N TYR A 340 -12.14 -11.93 6.07
CA TYR A 340 -11.67 -10.89 6.95
C TYR A 340 -10.15 -10.76 6.79
N PHE A 341 -9.67 -9.56 6.50
CA PHE A 341 -8.25 -9.30 6.26
C PHE A 341 -7.45 -9.35 7.56
N LEU A 342 -6.31 -10.05 7.55
CA LEU A 342 -5.39 -10.11 8.69
C LEU A 342 -4.08 -9.41 8.38
N GLU A 343 -3.47 -9.70 7.24
CA GLU A 343 -2.17 -9.13 6.89
C GLU A 343 -1.91 -9.15 5.39
N VAL A 344 -1.08 -8.20 4.95
CA VAL A 344 -0.37 -8.24 3.68
C VAL A 344 1.11 -8.31 3.98
N ASP A 345 1.78 -9.21 3.29
CA ASP A 345 3.18 -9.51 3.54
C ASP A 345 4.12 -8.45 2.93
N HIS A 346 5.44 -8.62 3.11
CA HIS A 346 6.42 -7.69 2.53
C HIS A 346 6.27 -7.64 1.00
N VAL A 347 6.13 -6.43 0.44
CA VAL A 347 5.99 -6.20 -1.00
C VAL A 347 7.21 -5.46 -1.53
N ASP A 348 7.89 -6.02 -2.52
CA ASP A 348 8.91 -5.32 -3.31
C ASP A 348 8.32 -4.80 -4.63
N PHE A 349 8.50 -3.51 -4.91
CA PHE A 349 8.14 -2.88 -6.19
C PHE A 349 9.33 -2.97 -7.15
N LEU A 350 9.47 -4.15 -7.76
CA LEU A 350 10.63 -4.50 -8.58
C LEU A 350 10.70 -3.71 -9.88
N ARG A 351 9.55 -3.47 -10.51
CA ARG A 351 9.46 -2.75 -11.78
C ARG A 351 8.45 -1.62 -11.69
N PRO A 352 8.73 -0.46 -12.33
CA PRO A 352 7.72 0.56 -12.50
C PRO A 352 6.61 0.05 -13.42
N VAL A 353 5.38 0.48 -13.14
CA VAL A 353 4.24 0.35 -14.04
C VAL A 353 3.90 1.76 -14.53
N ASP A 354 3.75 1.93 -15.83
CA ASP A 354 3.53 3.23 -16.47
C ASP A 354 2.08 3.36 -16.98
N VAL A 355 1.66 4.60 -17.21
CA VAL A 355 0.38 4.87 -17.87
C VAL A 355 0.39 4.29 -19.27
N GLY A 356 -0.67 3.57 -19.63
CA GLY A 356 -0.79 2.83 -20.89
C GLY A 356 -0.39 1.36 -20.79
N ASP A 357 0.29 0.94 -19.72
CA ASP A 357 0.62 -0.47 -19.53
C ASP A 357 -0.65 -1.33 -19.41
N PHE A 358 -0.60 -2.51 -20.02
CA PHE A 358 -1.64 -3.53 -19.85
C PHE A 358 -1.31 -4.41 -18.64
N LEU A 359 -1.97 -4.10 -17.52
CA LEU A 359 -1.80 -4.78 -16.24
C LEU A 359 -2.72 -6.01 -16.17
N ARG A 360 -2.14 -7.19 -15.96
CA ARG A 360 -2.85 -8.44 -15.70
C ARG A 360 -2.51 -8.96 -14.31
N LEU A 361 -3.52 -9.09 -13.47
CA LEU A 361 -3.42 -9.62 -12.11
C LEU A 361 -3.98 -11.04 -12.12
N LYS A 362 -3.20 -12.00 -11.61
CA LYS A 362 -3.64 -13.38 -11.39
C LYS A 362 -3.51 -13.71 -9.92
N SER A 363 -4.55 -14.28 -9.35
CA SER A 363 -4.57 -14.68 -7.95
C SER A 363 -4.89 -16.17 -7.82
N CYS A 364 -4.45 -16.77 -6.72
CA CYS A 364 -4.84 -18.11 -6.31
C CYS A 364 -4.66 -18.25 -4.78
N VAL A 365 -5.41 -19.15 -4.16
CA VAL A 365 -5.11 -19.57 -2.78
C VAL A 365 -3.91 -20.50 -2.86
N LEU A 366 -2.82 -20.17 -2.16
CA LEU A 366 -1.63 -21.02 -2.10
C LEU A 366 -1.87 -22.21 -1.19
N TYR A 367 -2.27 -21.93 0.04
CA TYR A 367 -2.53 -22.93 1.05
C TYR A 367 -3.46 -22.36 2.12
N THR A 368 -3.96 -23.25 2.96
CA THR A 368 -4.86 -22.95 4.07
C THR A 368 -4.31 -23.53 5.35
N GLU A 369 -4.58 -22.85 6.46
CA GLU A 369 -4.22 -23.34 7.79
C GLU A 369 -5.49 -23.47 8.62
N VAL A 370 -5.69 -24.66 9.19
CA VAL A 370 -6.90 -25.02 9.95
C VAL A 370 -6.54 -25.51 11.35
N HIS A 371 -5.37 -25.11 11.86
CA HIS A 371 -4.91 -25.44 13.21
C HIS A 371 -5.85 -24.89 14.29
N ASP A 372 -6.33 -23.67 14.09
CA ASP A 372 -7.39 -23.06 14.90
C ASP A 372 -8.71 -23.10 14.12
N PRO A 373 -9.69 -23.94 14.52
CA PRO A 373 -11.02 -23.98 13.90
C PRO A 373 -11.76 -22.64 13.96
N ASP A 374 -11.48 -21.83 14.99
CA ASP A 374 -12.09 -20.53 15.21
C ASP A 374 -11.44 -19.43 14.36
N GLN A 375 -10.24 -19.66 13.82
CA GLN A 375 -9.56 -18.73 12.92
C GLN A 375 -8.76 -19.46 11.82
N PRO A 376 -9.44 -20.09 10.84
CA PRO A 376 -8.75 -20.71 9.72
C PRO A 376 -8.14 -19.61 8.83
N LEU A 377 -6.93 -19.86 8.33
CA LEU A 377 -6.20 -18.91 7.50
C LEU A 377 -6.27 -19.33 6.02
N ILE A 378 -6.43 -18.33 5.16
CA ILE A 378 -6.44 -18.45 3.71
C ILE A 378 -5.31 -17.57 3.19
N ASN A 379 -4.24 -18.20 2.73
CA ASN A 379 -3.07 -17.51 2.21
C ASN A 379 -3.20 -17.37 0.69
N VAL A 380 -3.44 -16.15 0.22
CA VAL A 380 -3.71 -15.82 -1.18
C VAL A 380 -2.51 -15.10 -1.78
N GLU A 381 -2.05 -15.57 -2.93
CA GLU A 381 -1.06 -14.85 -3.73
C GLU A 381 -1.71 -14.13 -4.90
N VAL A 382 -1.22 -12.94 -5.21
CA VAL A 382 -1.58 -12.18 -6.41
C VAL A 382 -0.31 -11.77 -7.15
N VAL A 383 -0.20 -12.17 -8.42
CA VAL A 383 0.93 -11.84 -9.30
C VAL A 383 0.45 -10.83 -10.35
N ALA A 384 1.07 -9.65 -10.35
CA ALA A 384 0.85 -8.60 -11.31
C ALA A 384 1.85 -8.69 -12.47
N HIS A 385 1.34 -8.76 -13.69
CA HIS A 385 2.11 -8.79 -14.93
C HIS A 385 1.86 -7.51 -15.73
N VAL A 386 2.94 -6.88 -16.18
CA VAL A 386 2.86 -5.86 -17.24
C VAL A 386 3.04 -6.57 -18.57
N THR A 387 2.06 -6.41 -19.46
CA THR A 387 2.02 -7.07 -20.77
C THR A 387 2.08 -6.02 -21.86
N ARG A 388 2.91 -6.25 -22.87
CA ARG A 388 3.04 -5.37 -24.05
C ARG A 388 2.89 -6.24 -25.30
N PRO A 389 1.65 -6.42 -25.80
CA PRO A 389 1.36 -7.32 -26.92
C PRO A 389 2.16 -7.00 -28.19
N GLU A 390 2.35 -5.71 -28.48
CA GLU A 390 3.10 -5.21 -29.64
C GLU A 390 4.58 -5.62 -29.58
N LEU A 391 5.12 -5.72 -28.37
CA LEU A 391 6.49 -6.16 -28.10
C LEU A 391 6.59 -7.66 -27.80
N ARG A 392 5.46 -8.38 -27.77
CA ARG A 392 5.36 -9.80 -27.40
C ARG A 392 6.04 -10.11 -26.06
N SER A 393 5.95 -9.18 -25.10
CA SER A 393 6.56 -9.31 -23.78
C SER A 393 5.51 -9.34 -22.67
N SER A 394 5.75 -10.15 -21.64
CA SER A 394 4.99 -10.11 -20.39
C SER A 394 5.95 -10.36 -19.23
N GLU A 395 5.97 -9.43 -18.27
CA GLU A 395 6.93 -9.44 -17.17
C GLU A 395 6.19 -9.29 -15.84
N VAL A 396 6.59 -10.06 -14.83
CA VAL A 396 6.10 -9.87 -13.45
C VAL A 396 6.59 -8.52 -12.95
N SER A 397 5.65 -7.66 -12.56
CA SER A 397 5.96 -6.39 -11.91
C SER A 397 6.06 -6.56 -10.40
N ASN A 398 5.07 -7.24 -9.82
CA ASN A 398 4.90 -7.38 -8.38
C ASN A 398 4.22 -8.71 -8.04
N THR A 399 4.54 -9.21 -6.87
CA THR A 399 3.82 -10.31 -6.23
C THR A 399 3.37 -9.83 -4.85
N PHE A 400 2.12 -10.12 -4.50
CA PHE A 400 1.51 -9.77 -3.23
C PHE A 400 1.03 -11.06 -2.55
N HIS A 401 1.24 -11.16 -1.24
CA HIS A 401 0.71 -12.24 -0.42
C HIS A 401 -0.19 -11.64 0.64
N PHE A 402 -1.43 -12.09 0.68
CA PHE A 402 -2.45 -11.65 1.62
C PHE A 402 -2.93 -12.85 2.44
N THR A 403 -3.11 -12.63 3.73
CA THR A 403 -3.70 -13.61 4.63
C THR A 403 -5.07 -13.13 5.08
N PHE A 404 -6.07 -13.97 4.85
CA PHE A 404 -7.43 -13.75 5.30
C PHE A 404 -7.85 -14.84 6.29
N THR A 405 -8.83 -14.52 7.12
CA THR A 405 -9.67 -15.53 7.78
C THR A 405 -11.12 -15.36 7.30
N VAL A 406 -12.06 -16.10 7.88
CA VAL A 406 -13.49 -15.95 7.61
C VAL A 406 -14.18 -15.34 8.82
N ARG A 407 -15.16 -14.47 8.59
CA ARG A 407 -15.85 -13.78 9.69
C ARG A 407 -16.60 -14.76 10.62
N PRO A 408 -16.54 -14.58 11.96
CA PRO A 408 -17.25 -15.42 12.91
C PRO A 408 -18.76 -15.50 12.65
N GLU A 409 -19.41 -14.38 12.36
CA GLU A 409 -20.86 -14.30 12.09
C GLU A 409 -21.25 -15.12 10.86
N ALA A 410 -20.34 -15.16 9.87
CA ALA A 410 -20.52 -15.94 8.66
C ALA A 410 -20.42 -17.45 8.95
N LYS A 411 -19.61 -17.87 9.93
CA LYS A 411 -19.51 -19.27 10.38
C LYS A 411 -20.78 -19.74 11.09
N VAL A 412 -21.37 -18.92 11.97
CA VAL A 412 -22.59 -19.26 12.72
C VAL A 412 -23.76 -19.59 11.79
N THR A 413 -23.83 -18.95 10.63
CA THR A 413 -24.91 -19.15 9.66
C THR A 413 -24.77 -20.48 8.89
N LYS A 414 -23.56 -21.07 8.86
CA LYS A 414 -23.24 -22.30 8.11
C LYS A 414 -22.76 -23.38 9.09
N ASN A 415 -23.71 -24.07 9.72
CA ASN A 415 -23.41 -25.26 10.53
C ASN A 415 -22.55 -26.25 9.73
N GLY A 416 -21.38 -26.62 10.27
CA GLY A 416 -20.45 -27.55 9.62
C GLY A 416 -19.55 -26.96 8.54
N PHE A 417 -19.30 -25.63 8.54
CA PHE A 417 -18.29 -25.04 7.67
C PHE A 417 -16.92 -25.69 7.90
N LYS A 418 -16.34 -26.24 6.83
CA LYS A 418 -14.97 -26.72 6.77
C LYS A 418 -14.27 -26.02 5.61
N LEU A 419 -13.19 -25.31 5.92
CA LEU A 419 -12.34 -24.72 4.89
C LEU A 419 -11.63 -25.85 4.15
N ARG A 420 -11.64 -25.82 2.82
CA ARG A 420 -10.96 -26.83 2.01
C ARG A 420 -9.46 -26.67 2.11
N ASN A 421 -8.72 -27.77 2.02
CA ASN A 421 -7.29 -27.75 1.81
C ASN A 421 -6.96 -27.45 0.35
N VAL A 422 -5.86 -26.73 0.13
CA VAL A 422 -5.35 -26.51 -1.22
C VAL A 422 -4.14 -27.40 -1.47
N VAL A 423 -4.18 -28.10 -2.60
CA VAL A 423 -3.13 -29.03 -3.01
C VAL A 423 -2.51 -28.65 -4.37
N PRO A 424 -1.19 -28.81 -4.53
CA PRO A 424 -0.52 -28.52 -5.79
C PRO A 424 -0.72 -29.66 -6.81
N ALA A 425 -0.93 -29.34 -8.09
CA ALA A 425 -0.90 -30.30 -9.19
C ALA A 425 0.52 -30.56 -9.71
N THR A 426 1.43 -29.60 -9.54
CA THR A 426 2.79 -29.62 -10.12
C THR A 426 3.87 -29.42 -9.06
N GLU A 427 5.10 -29.80 -9.38
CA GLU A 427 6.25 -29.61 -8.47
C GLU A 427 6.52 -28.12 -8.23
N GLU A 428 6.33 -27.29 -9.25
CA GLU A 428 6.47 -25.84 -9.19
C GLU A 428 5.47 -25.23 -8.22
N GLU A 429 4.20 -25.63 -8.28
CA GLU A 429 3.17 -25.20 -7.32
C GLU A 429 3.50 -25.67 -5.90
N ALA A 430 3.96 -26.92 -5.75
CA ALA A 430 4.32 -27.46 -4.44
C ALA A 430 5.51 -26.71 -3.81
N ARG A 431 6.52 -26.36 -4.62
CA ARG A 431 7.67 -25.55 -4.18
C ARG A 431 7.22 -24.15 -3.78
N ARG A 432 6.36 -23.50 -4.57
CA ARG A 432 5.78 -22.18 -4.27
C ARG A 432 5.02 -22.17 -2.94
N ILE A 433 4.25 -23.22 -2.64
CA ILE A 433 3.57 -23.40 -1.35
C ILE A 433 4.60 -23.52 -0.21
N LEU A 434 5.63 -24.36 -0.36
CA LEU A 434 6.65 -24.56 0.69
C LEU A 434 7.48 -23.32 0.96
N GLU A 435 7.94 -22.63 -0.09
CA GLU A 435 8.65 -21.37 0.02
C GLU A 435 7.84 -20.35 0.81
N ARG A 436 6.52 -20.32 0.58
CA ARG A 436 5.61 -19.45 1.31
C ARG A 436 5.47 -19.84 2.78
N ILE A 437 5.17 -21.11 3.07
CA ILE A 437 5.07 -21.62 4.46
C ILE A 437 6.36 -21.33 5.25
N ASP A 438 7.52 -21.51 4.62
CA ASP A 438 8.81 -21.27 5.26
C ASP A 438 9.06 -19.78 5.51
N ALA A 439 8.64 -18.90 4.59
CA ALA A 439 8.67 -17.46 4.79
C ALA A 439 7.79 -17.01 5.97
N ASP A 440 6.61 -17.61 6.12
CA ASP A 440 5.68 -17.31 7.22
C ASP A 440 6.23 -17.76 8.58
N ASN A 441 6.75 -18.99 8.66
CA ASN A 441 7.38 -19.51 9.88
C ASN A 441 8.61 -18.69 10.32
N LEU A 442 9.42 -18.23 9.36
CA LEU A 442 10.55 -17.34 9.65
C LEU A 442 10.08 -16.02 10.26
N ASN A 443 8.98 -15.46 9.76
CA ASN A 443 8.45 -14.19 10.25
C ASN A 443 7.88 -14.31 11.69
N GLU A 444 7.32 -15.46 12.06
CA GLU A 444 6.89 -15.72 13.45
C GLU A 444 8.07 -15.84 14.42
N PHE A 445 9.16 -16.47 14.00
CA PHE A 445 10.36 -16.64 14.85
C PHE A 445 11.04 -15.32 15.21
N PHE A 446 10.89 -14.27 14.39
CA PHE A 446 11.39 -12.92 14.69
C PHE A 446 10.37 -12.04 15.45
N ARG A 447 9.17 -12.55 15.75
CA ARG A 447 8.16 -11.86 16.59
C ARG A 447 8.31 -12.17 18.09
N THR A 448 8.91 -13.31 18.44
CA THR A 448 9.32 -13.69 19.82
C THR A 448 10.71 -13.19 20.15
#